data_AF-A0A915IDZ3-F1
#
_entry.id   AF-A0A915IDZ3-F1
#
_cell.length_a   1.000
_cell.length_b   1.000
_cell.length_c   1.000
_cell.angle_alpha   90.00
_cell.angle_beta   90.00
_cell.angle_gamma   90.00
#
_symmetry.space_group_name_H-M   'P 1'
#
loop_
_entity.id
_entity.type
_entity.pdbx_description
1 polymer ?
#
loop_
_entity_poly.entity_id
_entity_poly.type
_entity_poly.pdbx_seq_one_letter_code
_entity_poly.pdbx_strand_id
1 'polypeptide(L)' 'MQDICELLKIRKVKTTAEHPQCNGMVKCLTQTLIPQLKKYTMDDPNNLECYLPYTVFAYNAMPRTATGHSPFGLLQGYKP' A
#
# COMPACT_ATOMS: atom_id res chain seq x y z
N MET A 1 -11.34 -19.10 5.45
CA MET A 1 -10.56 -18.11 4.65
C MET A 1 -10.00 -18.74 3.37
N GLN A 2 -9.62 -20.03 3.39
CA GLN A 2 -9.41 -20.81 2.17
C GLN A 2 -10.68 -20.87 1.31
N ASP A 3 -11.84 -21.01 1.96
CA ASP A 3 -13.16 -21.07 1.32
C ASP A 3 -13.49 -19.83 0.47
N ILE A 4 -13.11 -18.63 0.95
CA ILE A 4 -13.28 -17.38 0.21
C ILE A 4 -12.32 -17.30 -0.99
N CYS A 5 -11.07 -17.75 -0.79
CA CYS A 5 -10.09 -17.80 -1.88
C CYS A 5 -10.50 -18.79 -2.97
N GLU A 6 -11.09 -19.92 -2.60
CA GLU A 6 -11.61 -20.93 -3.54
C GLU A 6 -12.82 -20.39 -4.32
N LEU A 7 -13.77 -19.74 -3.64
CA LEU A 7 -14.92 -19.09 -4.28
C LEU A 7 -14.50 -18.03 -5.30
N LEU A 8 -13.51 -17.20 -4.95
CA LEU A 8 -13.00 -16.12 -5.80
C LEU A 8 -11.91 -16.57 -6.77
N LYS A 9 -11.57 -17.86 -6.80
CA LYS A 9 -10.48 -18.44 -7.61
C LYS A 9 -9.12 -17.74 -7.40
N ILE A 10 -8.87 -17.27 -6.18
CA ILE A 10 -7.63 -16.60 -5.78
C ILE A 10 -6.62 -17.65 -5.32
N ARG A 11 -5.46 -17.71 -5.97
CA ARG A 11 -4.33 -18.52 -5.50
C ARG A 11 -3.66 -17.81 -4.31
N LYS A 12 -3.81 -18.37 -3.12
CA LYS A 12 -3.10 -17.87 -1.93
C LYS A 12 -1.65 -18.37 -1.93
N VAL A 13 -0.70 -17.46 -2.13
CA VAL A 13 0.73 -17.75 -1.99
C VAL A 13 1.13 -17.48 -0.54
N LYS A 14 1.73 -18.47 0.13
CA LYS A 14 2.27 -18.31 1.48
C LYS A 14 3.78 -18.16 1.39
N THR A 15 4.32 -17.16 2.06
CA THR A 15 5.76 -17.00 2.25
C THR A 15 6.21 -17.85 3.44
N THR A 16 7.39 -18.47 3.36
CA THR A 16 7.99 -19.15 4.52
C THR A 16 8.18 -18.16 5.67
N ALA A 17 8.07 -18.65 6.92
CA ALA A 17 8.38 -17.85 8.10
C ALA A 17 9.78 -17.23 7.97
N GLU A 18 9.96 -15.99 8.46
CA GLU A 18 11.24 -15.27 8.45
C GLU A 18 11.85 -14.97 7.06
N HIS A 19 11.07 -15.03 5.96
CA HIS A 19 11.56 -14.68 4.62
C HIS A 19 11.02 -13.33 4.11
N PRO A 20 11.55 -12.19 4.61
CA PRO A 20 11.02 -10.85 4.36
C PRO A 20 11.16 -10.37 2.90
N GLN A 21 12.02 -11.01 2.12
CA GLN A 21 12.34 -10.64 0.74
C GLN A 21 11.12 -10.81 -0.19
N CYS A 22 10.29 -11.84 0.03
CA CYS A 22 9.07 -12.05 -0.74
C CYS A 22 8.03 -10.94 -0.56
N ASN A 23 8.09 -10.18 0.54
CA ASN A 23 7.14 -9.10 0.84
C ASN A 23 7.78 -7.71 0.72
N GLY A 24 8.87 -7.57 -0.04
CA GLY A 24 9.63 -6.33 -0.16
C GLY A 24 8.79 -5.12 -0.58
N MET A 25 7.90 -5.27 -1.57
CA MET A 25 7.02 -4.17 -2.02
C MET A 25 6.05 -3.70 -0.93
N VAL A 26 5.45 -4.64 -0.19
CA VAL A 26 4.56 -4.33 0.93
C VAL A 26 5.34 -3.65 2.04
N LYS A 27 6.57 -4.09 2.33
CA LYS A 27 7.44 -3.43 3.31
C LYS A 27 7.76 -1.98 2.90
N CYS A 28 8.14 -1.73 1.65
CA CYS A 28 8.41 -0.37 1.16
C CYS A 28 7.17 0.53 1.24
N LEU A 29 5.99 -0.02 0.90
CA LEU A 29 4.70 0.66 1.02
C LEU A 29 4.46 1.07 2.48
N THR A 30 4.48 0.10 3.39
CA THR A 30 4.24 0.30 4.82
C THR A 30 5.26 1.25 5.46
N GLN A 31 6.54 1.17 5.07
CA GLN A 31 7.60 2.07 5.53
C GLN A 31 7.38 3.53 5.09
N THR A 32 6.65 3.77 4.00
CA THR A 32 6.36 5.12 3.51
C THR A 32 5.05 5.65 4.09
N LEU A 33 3.98 4.85 4.07
CA LEU A 33 2.65 5.24 4.52
C LEU A 33 2.56 5.47 6.03
N ILE A 34 3.18 4.62 6.86
CA ILE A 34 3.07 4.75 8.31
C ILE A 34 3.63 6.09 8.80
N PRO A 35 4.86 6.52 8.43
CA PRO A 35 5.37 7.83 8.83
C PRO A 35 4.54 9.00 8.31
N GLN A 36 3.98 8.90 7.09
CA GLN A 36 3.11 9.93 6.54
C GLN A 36 1.83 10.05 7.36
N LEU A 37 1.15 8.93 7.63
CA LEU A 37 -0.06 8.90 8.46
C LEU A 37 0.20 9.40 9.87
N LYS A 38 1.31 8.96 10.49
CA LYS A 38 1.68 9.41 11.84
C LYS A 38 1.78 10.93 11.95
N LYS A 39 2.27 11.63 10.91
CA LYS A 39 2.33 13.10 10.92
C LYS A 39 0.94 13.75 10.99
N TYR A 40 -0.07 13.14 10.38
CA TYR A 40 -1.44 13.68 10.36
C TYR A 40 -2.27 13.24 11.56
N THR A 41 -1.93 12.13 12.19
CA THR A 41 -2.63 11.58 13.37
C THR A 41 -1.87 11.82 14.67
N MET A 42 -0.82 12.66 14.66
CA MET A 42 -0.02 12.98 15.84
C MET A 42 -0.85 13.73 16.89
N ASP A 43 -1.70 14.66 16.45
CA ASP A 43 -2.50 15.51 17.33
C ASP A 43 -3.84 14.86 17.74
N ASP A 44 -4.46 14.09 16.83
CA ASP A 44 -5.69 13.33 17.11
C ASP A 44 -5.70 11.99 16.35
N PRO A 45 -5.69 10.85 17.07
CA PRO A 45 -5.80 9.52 16.48
C PRO A 45 -7.10 9.28 15.70
N ASN A 46 -8.20 9.96 16.03
CA ASN A 46 -9.49 9.79 15.34
C ASN A 46 -9.44 10.28 13.90
N ASN A 47 -8.48 11.13 13.56
CA ASN A 47 -8.31 11.62 12.20
C ASN A 47 -7.70 10.57 11.25
N LEU A 48 -7.31 9.39 11.74
CA LEU A 48 -6.76 8.34 10.90
C LEU A 48 -7.70 7.97 9.76
N GLU A 49 -9.00 7.79 10.04
CA GLU A 49 -9.99 7.43 9.03
C GLU A 49 -10.14 8.51 7.96
N CYS A 50 -10.07 9.78 8.38
CA CYS A 50 -10.09 10.93 7.48
C CYS A 50 -8.84 10.97 6.60
N TYR A 51 -7.64 10.83 7.17
CA TYR A 51 -6.37 11.01 6.46
C TYR A 51 -5.88 9.78 5.68
N LEU A 52 -6.40 8.60 5.98
CA LEU A 52 -6.07 7.37 5.28
C LEU A 52 -6.29 7.46 3.75
N PRO A 53 -7.50 7.82 3.25
CA PRO A 53 -7.72 7.92 1.80
C PRO A 53 -6.83 8.97 1.13
N TYR A 54 -6.62 10.14 1.77
CA TYR A 54 -5.75 11.18 1.23
C TYR A 54 -4.29 10.73 1.13
N THR A 55 -3.79 10.05 2.16
CA THR A 55 -2.40 9.58 2.19
C THR A 55 -2.17 8.48 1.15
N VAL A 56 -3.13 7.56 0.99
CA VAL A 56 -3.08 6.51 -0.05
C VAL A 56 -3.12 7.12 -1.44
N PHE A 57 -3.97 8.11 -1.67
CA PHE A 57 -4.03 8.82 -2.95
C PHE A 57 -2.71 9.53 -3.27
N ALA A 58 -2.18 10.29 -2.31
CA ALA A 58 -0.89 10.97 -2.46
C ALA A 58 0.23 9.97 -2.79
N TYR A 59 0.29 8.84 -2.09
CA TYR A 59 1.25 7.78 -2.38
C TYR A 59 1.11 7.24 -3.81
N ASN A 60 -0.11 7.00 -4.27
CA ASN A 60 -0.38 6.47 -5.61
C ASN A 60 -0.14 7.48 -6.73
N ALA A 61 -0.27 8.78 -6.45
CA ALA A 61 -0.02 9.85 -7.42
C ALA A 61 1.48 10.17 -7.60
N MET A 62 2.32 9.89 -6.59
CA MET A 62 3.75 10.19 -6.63
C MET A 62 4.56 9.15 -7.42
N PRO A 63 5.51 9.57 -8.28
CA PRO A 63 6.44 8.66 -8.94
C PRO A 63 7.33 7.91 -7.94
N ARG A 64 7.52 6.60 -8.14
CA ARG A 64 8.44 5.81 -7.31
C ARG A 64 9.81 5.71 -7.96
N THR A 65 10.87 5.78 -7.15
CA THR A 65 12.27 5.70 -7.60
C THR A 65 12.58 4.41 -8.38
N ALA A 66 11.99 3.28 -7.98
CA ALA A 66 12.21 2.00 -8.62
C ALA A 66 11.62 1.90 -10.05
N THR A 67 10.53 2.61 -10.32
CA THR A 67 9.78 2.50 -11.58
C THR A 67 9.79 3.77 -12.43
N GLY A 68 10.20 4.91 -11.86
CA GLY A 68 10.11 6.24 -12.49
C GLY A 68 8.68 6.77 -12.70
N HIS A 69 7.68 5.91 -12.50
CA HIS A 69 6.26 6.18 -12.72
C HIS A 69 5.49 6.07 -11.40
N SER A 70 4.36 6.77 -11.32
CA SER A 70 3.45 6.65 -10.19
C SER A 70 2.61 5.38 -10.29
N PRO A 71 2.26 4.72 -9.17
CA PRO A 71 1.37 3.56 -9.19
C PRO A 71 0.05 3.82 -9.91
N PHE A 72 -0.53 5.02 -9.72
CA PHE A 72 -1.74 5.43 -10.43
C PHE A 72 -1.52 5.50 -11.93
N GLY A 73 -0.42 6.12 -12.38
CA GLY A 73 -0.10 6.24 -13.80
C GLY A 73 0.08 4.89 -14.47
N LEU A 74 0.69 3.92 -13.77
CA LEU A 74 0.83 2.54 -14.26
C LEU A 74 -0.51 1.80 -14.33
N LEU A 75 -1.43 2.06 -13.40
CA LEU A 75 -2.73 1.39 -13.34
C LEU A 75 -3.74 1.98 -14.34
N GLN A 76 -3.76 3.31 -14.48
CA GLN A 76 -4.81 4.04 -15.20
C GLN A 76 -4.37 4.53 -16.58
N GLY A 77 -3.06 4.62 -16.84
CA GLY A 77 -2.52 5.13 -18.11
C GLY A 77 -2.54 6.64 -18.27
N TYR A 78 -2.99 7.39 -17.25
CA TYR A 78 -2.93 8.86 -17.19
C TYR A 78 -2.49 9.35 -15.80
N LYS A 79 -2.10 10.61 -15.69
CA LYS A 79 -1.71 11.22 -14.41
C LYS A 79 -2.95 11.83 -13.73
N PRO A 80 -3.12 11.64 -12.42
CA PRO A 80 -4.23 12.22 -11.68
C PRO A 80 -4.10 13.75 -11.58
#